data_AF-A0A1V5LWK0-F1
#
_entry.id   AF-A0A1V5LWK0-F1
#
_cell.length_a   1.000
_cell.length_b   1.000
_cell.length_c   1.000
_cell.angle_alpha   90.00
_cell.angle_beta   90.00
_cell.angle_gamma   90.00
#
_symmetry.space_group_name_H-M   'P 1'
#
loop_
_entity.id
_entity.type
_entity.pdbx_description
1 polymer ?
#
loop_
_entity_poly.entity_id
_entity_poly.type
_entity_poly.pdbx_seq_one_letter_code
_entity_poly.pdbx_strand_id
1 'polypeptide(L)'
;MDRKYEQWRQTLSPERQEWEKTLENSIGSYYWPLYKRDRLAGKETCWDYADSKPGLPTVFVIGDSISLGYTPVVRKNLKGKVNVERVPENCGKLSHALASVDKWLGSNHYKLIYFNFGIHDRRTPLATYQKELKELVPKLKQHADIVVFASSTPLPQDPSKEMDNLDILEKNQAAKEVMSENQIPVDDLYAFVEPNKHELMEANDCHFRSTGYVALGNHATETIKSLLKIEN
;
A
#
# COMPACT_ATOMS: atom_id res chain seq x y z
N MET A 1 19.60 -8.17 19.43
CA MET A 1 18.35 -7.52 18.99
C MET A 1 17.15 -8.33 19.43
N ASP A 2 17.08 -9.62 19.09
CA ASP A 2 15.92 -10.49 19.34
C ASP A 2 15.47 -10.57 20.81
N ARG A 3 16.40 -10.75 21.77
CA ARG A 3 16.05 -10.73 23.19
C ARG A 3 15.37 -9.43 23.63
N LYS A 4 15.89 -8.27 23.18
CA LYS A 4 15.32 -6.95 23.53
C LYS A 4 13.93 -6.78 22.89
N TYR A 5 13.78 -7.26 21.65
CA TYR A 5 12.51 -7.24 20.95
C TYR A 5 11.46 -8.11 21.67
N GLU A 6 11.83 -9.30 22.11
CA GLU A 6 10.92 -10.20 22.84
C GLU A 6 10.48 -9.59 24.17
N GLN A 7 11.42 -9.02 24.93
CA GLN A 7 11.12 -8.31 26.16
C GLN A 7 10.14 -7.15 25.92
N TRP A 8 10.34 -6.39 24.85
CA TRP A 8 9.40 -5.34 24.45
C TRP A 8 8.03 -5.91 24.05
N ARG A 9 7.98 -6.96 23.23
CA ARG A 9 6.73 -7.61 22.78
C ARG A 9 5.87 -8.06 23.96
N GLN A 10 6.49 -8.58 25.03
CA GLN A 10 5.79 -9.01 26.25
C GLN A 10 5.12 -7.87 27.03
N THR A 11 5.48 -6.61 26.76
CA THR A 11 4.82 -5.44 27.38
C THR A 11 3.55 -5.00 26.66
N LEU A 12 3.27 -5.55 25.47
CA LEU A 12 2.14 -5.16 24.64
C LEU A 12 0.84 -5.83 25.08
N SER A 13 -0.31 -5.28 24.67
CA SER A 13 -1.61 -5.94 24.81
C SER A 13 -1.66 -7.27 24.03
N PRO A 14 -2.54 -8.22 24.40
CA PRO A 14 -2.66 -9.49 23.68
C PRO A 14 -2.89 -9.34 22.17
N GLU A 15 -3.73 -8.38 21.76
CA GLU A 15 -4.02 -8.09 20.35
C GLU A 15 -2.77 -7.64 19.60
N ARG A 16 -1.96 -6.77 20.21
CA ARG A 16 -0.70 -6.32 19.64
C ARG A 16 0.33 -7.44 19.60
N GLN A 17 0.37 -8.32 20.60
CA GLN A 17 1.26 -9.49 20.57
C GLN A 17 0.92 -10.42 19.40
N GLU A 18 -0.36 -10.69 19.14
CA GLU A 18 -0.78 -11.50 17.99
C GLU A 18 -0.49 -10.79 16.66
N TRP A 19 -0.59 -9.47 16.62
CA TRP A 19 -0.15 -8.69 15.46
C TRP A 19 1.36 -8.84 15.21
N GLU A 20 2.19 -8.71 16.24
CA GLU A 20 3.65 -8.89 16.10
C GLU A 20 4.00 -10.31 15.60
N LYS A 21 3.25 -11.33 16.04
CA LYS A 21 3.37 -12.71 15.53
C LYS A 21 2.89 -12.85 14.09
N THR A 22 1.85 -12.11 13.69
CA THR A 22 1.42 -12.06 12.29
C THR A 22 2.55 -11.49 11.43
N LEU A 23 3.13 -10.34 11.82
CA LEU A 23 4.24 -9.71 11.12
C LEU A 23 5.45 -10.64 10.99
N GLU A 24 5.83 -11.32 12.07
CA GLU A 24 6.94 -12.29 12.08
C GLU A 24 6.82 -13.33 10.96
N ASN A 25 5.59 -13.75 10.66
CA ASN A 25 5.29 -14.76 9.64
C ASN A 25 5.00 -14.19 8.25
N SER A 26 4.81 -12.88 8.09
CA SER A 26 4.28 -12.30 6.86
C SER A 26 5.21 -11.31 6.16
N ILE A 27 6.01 -10.53 6.88
CA ILE A 27 6.88 -9.50 6.25
C ILE A 27 8.21 -10.06 5.74
N GLY A 28 8.49 -11.34 5.99
CA GLY A 28 9.65 -12.05 5.47
C GLY A 28 11.00 -11.64 6.08
N SER A 29 12.05 -12.39 5.74
CA SER A 29 13.39 -12.27 6.34
C SER A 29 14.09 -10.95 6.02
N TYR A 30 13.69 -10.25 4.96
CA TYR A 30 14.24 -8.94 4.61
C TYR A 30 13.71 -7.83 5.54
N TYR A 31 12.39 -7.72 5.70
CA TYR A 31 11.79 -6.64 6.49
C TYR A 31 11.81 -6.92 8.00
N TRP A 32 11.75 -8.19 8.43
CA TRP A 32 11.69 -8.55 9.84
C TRP A 32 12.83 -7.96 10.71
N PRO A 33 14.13 -8.11 10.36
CA PRO A 33 15.20 -7.51 11.15
C PRO A 33 15.17 -5.97 11.14
N LEU A 34 14.78 -5.35 10.02
CA LEU A 34 14.67 -3.89 9.89
C LEU A 34 13.54 -3.35 10.77
N TYR A 35 12.41 -4.03 10.77
CA TYR A 35 11.26 -3.71 11.62
C TYR A 35 11.63 -3.79 13.11
N LYS A 36 12.25 -4.89 13.55
CA LYS A 36 12.69 -5.04 14.95
C LYS A 36 13.65 -3.91 15.38
N ARG A 37 14.60 -3.55 14.51
CA ARG A 37 15.52 -2.43 14.75
C ARG A 37 14.76 -1.11 14.92
N ASP A 38 13.87 -0.79 13.99
CA ASP A 38 13.11 0.47 14.00
C ASP A 38 12.17 0.55 15.22
N ARG A 39 11.50 -0.55 15.59
CA ARG A 39 10.67 -0.62 16.81
C ARG A 39 11.47 -0.38 18.08
N LEU A 40 12.64 -1.02 18.22
CA LEU A 40 13.51 -0.83 19.38
C LEU A 40 14.11 0.59 19.46
N ALA A 41 14.13 1.32 18.34
CA ALA A 41 14.50 2.73 18.29
C ALA A 41 13.32 3.68 18.54
N GLY A 42 12.11 3.15 18.81
CA GLY A 42 10.89 3.94 19.01
C GLY A 42 10.34 4.58 17.72
N LYS A 43 10.77 4.10 16.55
CA LYS A 43 10.30 4.62 15.26
C LYS A 43 9.01 3.92 14.86
N GLU A 44 8.00 4.72 14.52
CA GLU A 44 6.75 4.23 13.93
C GLU A 44 6.98 3.78 12.49
N THR A 45 6.42 2.63 12.12
CA THR A 45 6.54 2.05 10.79
C THR A 45 5.17 1.77 10.16
N CYS A 46 5.16 1.47 8.86
CA CYS A 46 3.95 1.03 8.18
C CYS A 46 3.43 -0.31 8.72
N TRP A 47 4.29 -1.12 9.34
CA TRP A 47 3.96 -2.42 9.91
C TRP A 47 3.28 -2.33 11.26
N ASP A 48 3.40 -1.19 11.95
CA ASP A 48 2.88 -1.04 13.30
C ASP A 48 1.38 -1.31 13.34
N TYR A 49 0.93 -1.93 14.44
CA TYR A 49 -0.48 -2.17 14.71
C TYR A 49 -1.26 -0.85 14.61
N ALA A 50 -2.25 -0.81 13.73
CA ALA A 50 -3.10 0.37 13.58
C ALA A 50 -4.14 0.38 14.70
N ASP A 51 -3.97 1.26 15.68
CA ASP A 51 -4.97 1.48 16.71
C ASP A 51 -6.27 1.98 16.07
N SER A 52 -7.24 1.08 15.92
CA SER A 52 -8.55 1.42 15.38
C SER A 52 -9.46 1.95 16.49
N LYS A 53 -10.12 3.07 16.20
CA LYS A 53 -11.14 3.65 17.09
C LYS A 53 -12.53 3.20 16.61
N PRO A 54 -13.33 2.58 17.49
CA PRO A 54 -14.72 2.26 17.17
C PRO A 54 -15.49 3.50 16.70
N GLY A 55 -16.34 3.33 15.70
CA GLY A 55 -17.18 4.40 15.15
C GLY A 55 -16.51 5.30 14.10
N LEU A 56 -15.19 5.18 13.87
CA LEU A 56 -14.53 5.82 12.73
C LEU A 56 -14.52 4.92 11.50
N PRO A 57 -14.57 5.48 10.27
CA PRO A 57 -14.39 4.69 9.06
C PRO A 57 -12.99 4.06 9.02
N THR A 58 -12.90 2.82 8.52
CA THR A 58 -11.62 2.13 8.31
C THR A 58 -11.26 2.12 6.83
N VAL A 59 -10.05 2.58 6.52
CA VAL A 59 -9.37 2.45 5.23
C VAL A 59 -8.39 1.29 5.32
N PHE A 60 -8.43 0.39 4.32
CA PHE A 60 -7.50 -0.72 4.20
C PHE A 60 -6.60 -0.54 2.97
N VAL A 61 -5.29 -0.47 3.20
CA VAL A 61 -4.29 -0.26 2.16
C VAL A 61 -3.70 -1.60 1.70
N ILE A 62 -3.75 -1.85 0.39
CA ILE A 62 -3.16 -3.02 -0.27
C ILE A 62 -2.15 -2.52 -1.30
N GLY A 63 -0.89 -2.90 -1.21
CA GLY A 63 0.09 -2.44 -2.18
C GLY A 63 1.51 -2.87 -1.91
N ASP A 64 2.40 -2.42 -2.77
CA ASP A 64 3.81 -2.80 -2.78
C ASP A 64 4.68 -1.91 -1.86
N SER A 65 5.98 -1.89 -2.10
CA SER A 65 6.94 -1.11 -1.34
C SER A 65 6.76 0.40 -1.43
N ILE A 66 6.10 0.92 -2.48
CA ILE A 66 5.77 2.35 -2.55
C ILE A 66 4.72 2.68 -1.50
N SER A 67 3.68 1.84 -1.37
CA SER A 67 2.66 1.99 -0.33
C SER A 67 3.23 1.87 1.09
N LEU A 68 4.24 1.02 1.30
CA LEU A 68 4.94 0.92 2.60
C LEU A 68 5.51 2.28 3.03
N GLY A 69 6.10 3.02 2.10
CA GLY A 69 6.76 4.28 2.40
C GLY A 69 5.80 5.42 2.75
N TYR A 70 4.64 5.52 2.06
CA TYR A 70 3.70 6.62 2.32
C TYR A 70 2.62 6.31 3.36
N THR A 71 2.37 5.03 3.71
CA THR A 71 1.34 4.66 4.70
C THR A 71 1.50 5.38 6.07
N PRO A 72 2.71 5.53 6.64
CA PRO A 72 2.87 6.24 7.92
C PRO A 72 2.41 7.70 7.86
N VAL A 73 2.59 8.37 6.71
CA VAL A 73 2.16 9.76 6.50
C VAL A 73 0.64 9.82 6.44
N VAL A 74 -0.01 8.90 5.71
CA VAL A 74 -1.48 8.80 5.66
C VAL A 74 -2.08 8.57 7.05
N ARG A 75 -1.51 7.63 7.82
CA ARG A 75 -1.90 7.36 9.22
C ARG A 75 -1.80 8.62 10.08
N LYS A 76 -0.68 9.34 9.99
CA LYS A 76 -0.46 10.58 10.74
C LYS A 76 -1.50 11.63 10.38
N ASN A 77 -1.74 11.85 9.09
CA ASN A 77 -2.63 12.91 8.62
C ASN A 77 -4.11 12.64 8.92
N LEU A 78 -4.52 11.37 8.97
CA LEU A 78 -5.90 10.97 9.24
C LEU A 78 -6.16 10.59 10.70
N LYS A 79 -5.18 10.78 11.58
CA LYS A 79 -5.25 10.39 12.99
C LYS A 79 -6.48 11.00 13.67
N GLY A 80 -7.31 10.13 14.24
CA GLY A 80 -8.53 10.52 14.94
C GLY A 80 -9.74 10.82 14.05
N LYS A 81 -9.59 10.74 12.71
CA LYS A 81 -10.67 10.88 11.74
C LYS A 81 -10.98 9.58 10.99
N VAL A 82 -9.93 8.80 10.67
CA VAL A 82 -10.03 7.54 9.93
C VAL A 82 -9.06 6.52 10.51
N ASN A 83 -9.48 5.27 10.64
CA ASN A 83 -8.58 4.17 10.94
C ASN A 83 -7.86 3.75 9.66
N VAL A 84 -6.54 3.67 9.66
CA VAL A 84 -5.76 3.31 8.45
C VAL A 84 -4.98 2.03 8.71
N GLU A 85 -5.53 0.93 8.23
CA GLU A 85 -4.98 -0.41 8.29
C GLU A 85 -4.30 -0.76 6.97
N ARG A 86 -3.39 -1.73 6.99
CA ARG A 86 -2.75 -2.24 5.77
C ARG A 86 -2.52 -3.74 5.85
N VAL A 87 -2.37 -4.36 4.69
CA VAL A 87 -1.88 -5.74 4.60
C VAL A 87 -0.50 -5.82 5.27
N PRO A 88 -0.26 -6.81 6.16
CA PRO A 88 1.03 -7.02 6.82
C PRO A 88 2.06 -7.66 5.88
N GLU A 89 2.10 -7.27 4.61
CA GLU A 89 2.98 -7.80 3.58
C GLU A 89 3.40 -6.68 2.60
N ASN A 90 4.48 -6.94 1.87
CA ASN A 90 4.73 -6.28 0.59
C ASN A 90 3.98 -7.06 -0.49
N CYS A 91 2.84 -6.54 -0.98
CA CYS A 91 1.88 -7.34 -1.76
C CYS A 91 2.41 -7.81 -3.13
N GLY A 92 3.49 -7.21 -3.65
CA GLY A 92 4.16 -7.70 -4.86
C GLY A 92 3.26 -7.69 -6.10
N LYS A 93 3.19 -8.83 -6.79
CA LYS A 93 2.43 -9.01 -8.04
C LYS A 93 0.94 -9.29 -7.78
N LEU A 94 0.09 -9.00 -8.75
CA LEU A 94 -1.33 -9.39 -8.73
C LEU A 94 -1.55 -10.89 -8.49
N SER A 95 -0.73 -11.76 -9.07
CA SER A 95 -0.84 -13.21 -8.86
C SER A 95 -0.74 -13.60 -7.38
N HIS A 96 0.08 -12.89 -6.60
CA HIS A 96 0.18 -13.10 -5.14
C HIS A 96 -1.08 -12.58 -4.43
N ALA A 97 -1.60 -11.44 -4.88
CA ALA A 97 -2.84 -10.89 -4.37
C ALA A 97 -4.02 -11.84 -4.56
N LEU A 98 -4.18 -12.43 -5.74
CA LEU A 98 -5.25 -13.41 -5.99
C LEU A 98 -5.15 -14.64 -5.08
N ALA A 99 -3.93 -15.07 -4.74
CA ALA A 99 -3.71 -16.18 -3.81
C ALA A 99 -3.96 -15.81 -2.34
N SER A 100 -3.87 -14.53 -1.98
CA SER A 100 -3.80 -14.08 -0.58
C SER A 100 -4.95 -13.18 -0.14
N VAL A 101 -5.71 -12.60 -1.08
CA VAL A 101 -6.73 -11.57 -0.80
C VAL A 101 -7.82 -12.06 0.15
N ASP A 102 -8.25 -13.32 0.05
CA ASP A 102 -9.27 -13.87 0.94
C ASP A 102 -8.75 -13.94 2.40
N LYS A 103 -7.45 -14.25 2.58
CA LYS A 103 -6.78 -14.20 3.89
C LYS A 103 -6.62 -12.76 4.40
N TRP A 104 -6.25 -11.83 3.52
CA TRP A 104 -6.02 -10.43 3.89
C TRP A 104 -7.30 -9.71 4.31
N LEU A 105 -8.40 -9.97 3.61
CA LEU A 105 -9.70 -9.35 3.90
C LEU A 105 -10.43 -10.07 5.03
N GLY A 106 -10.28 -11.40 5.13
CA GLY A 106 -10.95 -12.21 6.15
C GLY A 106 -12.46 -12.01 6.11
N SER A 107 -13.09 -11.79 7.27
CA SER A 107 -14.50 -11.43 7.38
C SER A 107 -14.73 -9.91 7.52
N ASN A 108 -13.70 -9.09 7.33
CA ASN A 108 -13.78 -7.65 7.56
C ASN A 108 -14.48 -6.95 6.40
N HIS A 109 -15.16 -5.84 6.72
CA HIS A 109 -15.72 -4.92 5.74
C HIS A 109 -15.21 -3.51 6.03
N TYR A 110 -14.61 -2.88 5.03
CA TYR A 110 -13.93 -1.60 5.16
C TYR A 110 -14.76 -0.47 4.55
N LYS A 111 -14.57 0.75 5.05
CA LYS A 111 -15.22 1.91 4.42
C LYS A 111 -14.59 2.18 3.06
N LEU A 112 -13.28 2.00 2.94
CA LEU A 112 -12.56 2.17 1.69
C LEU A 112 -11.38 1.20 1.61
N ILE A 113 -11.21 0.52 0.47
CA ILE A 113 -9.97 -0.18 0.11
C ILE A 113 -9.20 0.70 -0.87
N TYR A 114 -7.96 1.05 -0.50
CA TYR A 114 -7.02 1.79 -1.35
C TYR A 114 -5.96 0.80 -1.84
N PHE A 115 -5.96 0.48 -3.13
CA PHE A 115 -5.10 -0.59 -3.65
C PHE A 115 -4.23 -0.19 -4.84
N ASN A 116 -3.03 -0.77 -4.94
CA ASN A 116 -2.11 -0.62 -6.07
C ASN A 116 -1.46 -1.96 -6.45
N PHE A 117 -1.35 -2.21 -7.75
CA PHE A 117 -0.49 -3.23 -8.34
C PHE A 117 -0.03 -2.77 -9.73
N GLY A 118 1.28 -2.86 -10.01
CA GLY A 118 1.79 -2.57 -11.35
C GLY A 118 3.31 -2.68 -11.48
N ILE A 119 4.09 -2.12 -10.55
CA ILE A 119 5.57 -2.13 -10.62
C ILE A 119 6.14 -3.55 -10.65
N HIS A 120 5.61 -4.42 -9.79
CA HIS A 120 5.99 -5.83 -9.77
C HIS A 120 5.45 -6.62 -10.97
N ASP A 121 4.39 -6.13 -11.62
CA ASP A 121 3.74 -6.72 -12.79
C ASP A 121 4.24 -6.16 -14.12
N ARG A 122 5.25 -5.29 -14.14
CA ARG A 122 5.77 -4.66 -15.36
C ARG A 122 6.12 -5.65 -16.48
N ARG A 123 6.56 -6.87 -16.11
CA ARG A 123 6.87 -7.97 -17.05
C ARG A 123 5.74 -8.99 -17.22
N THR A 124 4.66 -8.89 -16.46
CA THR A 124 3.48 -9.74 -16.63
C THR A 124 2.86 -9.40 -18.00
N PRO A 125 2.50 -10.38 -18.87
CA PRO A 125 1.82 -10.07 -20.13
C PRO A 125 0.57 -9.20 -19.91
N LEU A 126 0.31 -8.21 -20.79
CA LEU A 126 -0.77 -7.24 -20.59
C LEU A 126 -2.15 -7.90 -20.43
N ALA A 127 -2.43 -8.91 -21.27
CA ALA A 127 -3.67 -9.68 -21.18
C ALA A 127 -3.82 -10.43 -19.84
N THR A 128 -2.73 -10.98 -19.30
CA THR A 128 -2.73 -11.62 -17.98
C THR A 128 -3.00 -10.59 -16.89
N TYR A 129 -2.29 -9.45 -16.92
CA TYR A 129 -2.48 -8.37 -15.94
C TYR A 129 -3.93 -7.85 -15.92
N GLN A 130 -4.52 -7.60 -17.10
CA GLN A 130 -5.93 -7.19 -17.21
C GLN A 130 -6.89 -8.27 -16.68
N LYS A 131 -6.66 -9.53 -17.03
CA LYS A 131 -7.46 -10.66 -16.54
C LYS A 131 -7.41 -10.74 -15.01
N GLU A 132 -6.22 -10.68 -14.42
CA GLU A 132 -6.04 -10.78 -12.98
C GLU A 132 -6.67 -9.59 -12.23
N LEU A 133 -6.60 -8.37 -12.78
CA LEU A 133 -7.35 -7.22 -12.23
C LEU A 133 -8.87 -7.46 -12.27
N LYS A 134 -9.39 -7.99 -13.39
CA LYS A 134 -10.83 -8.32 -13.53
C LYS A 134 -11.28 -9.40 -12.54
N GLU A 135 -10.39 -10.28 -12.10
CA GLU A 135 -10.64 -11.27 -11.06
C GLU A 135 -10.54 -10.70 -9.64
N LEU A 136 -9.58 -9.80 -9.40
CA LEU A 136 -9.35 -9.21 -8.08
C LEU A 136 -10.43 -8.20 -7.69
N VAL A 137 -10.83 -7.33 -8.62
CA VAL A 137 -11.76 -6.22 -8.35
C VAL A 137 -13.07 -6.67 -7.69
N PRO A 138 -13.78 -7.70 -8.17
CA PRO A 138 -15.00 -8.18 -7.52
C PRO A 138 -14.79 -8.63 -6.08
N LYS A 139 -13.66 -9.28 -5.77
CA LYS A 139 -13.31 -9.69 -4.40
C LYS A 139 -13.12 -8.49 -3.49
N LEU A 140 -12.44 -7.43 -3.96
CA LEU A 140 -12.28 -6.20 -3.17
C LEU A 140 -13.63 -5.51 -2.92
N LYS A 141 -14.50 -5.43 -3.94
CA LYS A 141 -15.83 -4.79 -3.83
C LYS A 141 -16.77 -5.51 -2.85
N GLN A 142 -16.58 -6.81 -2.60
CA GLN A 142 -17.36 -7.55 -1.60
C GLN A 142 -17.03 -7.15 -0.17
N HIS A 143 -15.87 -6.56 0.07
CA HIS A 143 -15.36 -6.22 1.40
C HIS A 143 -15.21 -4.71 1.63
N ALA A 144 -15.74 -3.86 0.74
CA ALA A 144 -15.68 -2.43 0.94
C ALA A 144 -16.83 -1.66 0.31
N ASP A 145 -17.19 -0.54 0.94
CA ASP A 145 -18.15 0.42 0.37
C ASP A 145 -17.56 1.17 -0.83
N ILE A 146 -16.26 1.48 -0.76
CA ILE A 146 -15.51 2.17 -1.80
C ILE A 146 -14.24 1.38 -2.08
N VAL A 147 -13.94 1.16 -3.35
CA VAL A 147 -12.65 0.64 -3.80
C VAL A 147 -12.02 1.73 -4.68
N VAL A 148 -10.78 2.10 -4.42
CA VAL A 148 -10.02 3.08 -5.23
C VAL A 148 -8.69 2.48 -5.66
N PHE A 149 -8.42 2.55 -6.95
CA PHE A 149 -7.15 2.12 -7.51
C PHE A 149 -6.16 3.29 -7.54
N ALA A 150 -4.97 3.09 -7.01
CA ALA A 150 -3.86 4.02 -7.20
C ALA A 150 -2.99 3.56 -8.36
N SER A 151 -2.74 4.43 -9.35
CA SER A 151 -1.86 4.10 -10.47
C SER A 151 -0.41 3.93 -9.99
N SER A 152 0.37 3.11 -10.70
CA SER A 152 1.79 2.93 -10.37
C SER A 152 2.58 4.19 -10.74
N THR A 153 3.49 4.62 -9.86
CA THR A 153 4.34 5.79 -10.09
C THR A 153 5.38 5.53 -11.19
N PRO A 154 6.01 6.58 -11.75
CA PRO A 154 7.03 6.43 -12.79
C PRO A 154 8.17 5.51 -12.36
N LEU A 155 8.80 4.86 -13.34
CA LEU A 155 10.06 4.13 -13.13
C LEU A 155 11.25 4.98 -13.57
N PRO A 156 12.41 4.82 -12.91
CA PRO A 156 13.66 5.34 -13.46
C PRO A 156 13.95 4.63 -14.80
N GLN A 157 14.54 5.36 -15.75
CA GLN A 157 15.16 4.72 -16.91
C GLN A 157 16.50 4.13 -16.47
N ASP A 158 16.52 2.84 -16.19
CA ASP A 158 17.75 2.11 -15.88
C ASP A 158 17.82 0.84 -16.75
N PRO A 159 18.57 0.89 -17.87
CA PRO A 159 18.74 -0.26 -18.76
C PRO A 159 19.37 -1.47 -18.06
N SER A 160 20.17 -1.27 -17.01
CA SER A 160 20.84 -2.35 -16.28
C SER A 160 19.88 -3.13 -15.37
N LYS A 161 18.76 -2.50 -14.99
CA LYS A 161 17.70 -3.11 -14.19
C LYS A 161 16.47 -3.48 -15.01
N GLU A 162 16.56 -3.32 -16.33
CA GLU A 162 15.46 -3.49 -17.28
C GLU A 162 14.17 -2.80 -16.81
N MET A 163 14.32 -1.57 -16.30
CA MET A 163 13.20 -0.74 -15.91
C MET A 163 12.92 0.27 -17.02
N ASP A 164 11.78 0.10 -17.68
CA ASP A 164 11.28 1.04 -18.68
C ASP A 164 9.98 1.67 -18.16
N ASN A 165 9.91 2.98 -18.30
CA ASN A 165 8.73 3.75 -17.96
C ASN A 165 7.56 3.43 -18.91
N LEU A 166 7.83 2.97 -20.14
CA LEU A 166 6.82 2.48 -21.08
C LEU A 166 6.05 1.29 -20.50
N ASP A 167 6.73 0.35 -19.84
CA ASP A 167 6.08 -0.82 -19.22
C ASP A 167 5.02 -0.35 -18.21
N ILE A 168 5.28 0.69 -17.41
CA ILE A 168 4.32 1.21 -16.44
C ILE A 168 3.19 2.01 -17.08
N LEU A 169 3.47 2.78 -18.12
CA LEU A 169 2.43 3.51 -18.84
C LEU A 169 1.39 2.55 -19.43
N GLU A 170 1.84 1.45 -20.05
CA GLU A 170 0.96 0.40 -20.57
C GLU A 170 0.14 -0.28 -19.44
N LYS A 171 0.77 -0.58 -18.30
CA LYS A 171 0.05 -1.16 -17.14
C LYS A 171 -0.98 -0.20 -16.57
N ASN A 172 -0.62 1.06 -16.39
CA ASN A 172 -1.54 2.08 -15.89
C ASN A 172 -2.73 2.29 -16.83
N GLN A 173 -2.50 2.29 -18.14
CA GLN A 173 -3.58 2.38 -19.13
C GLN A 173 -4.53 1.17 -19.04
N ALA A 174 -3.98 -0.05 -19.04
CA ALA A 174 -4.78 -1.26 -18.90
C ALA A 174 -5.56 -1.33 -17.57
N ALA A 175 -4.95 -0.87 -16.47
CA ALA A 175 -5.64 -0.80 -15.19
C ALA A 175 -6.78 0.23 -15.22
N LYS A 176 -6.55 1.43 -15.78
CA LYS A 176 -7.58 2.47 -15.94
C LYS A 176 -8.79 1.97 -16.73
N GLU A 177 -8.56 1.18 -17.79
CA GLU A 177 -9.64 0.55 -18.56
C GLU A 177 -10.48 -0.39 -17.69
N VAL A 178 -9.84 -1.31 -16.95
CA VAL A 178 -10.54 -2.23 -16.04
C VAL A 178 -11.30 -1.46 -14.95
N MET A 179 -10.70 -0.42 -14.37
CA MET A 179 -11.35 0.40 -13.35
C MET A 179 -12.55 1.16 -13.91
N SER A 180 -12.43 1.71 -15.12
CA SER A 180 -13.53 2.38 -15.81
C SER A 180 -14.71 1.43 -16.07
N GLU A 181 -14.44 0.20 -16.56
CA GLU A 181 -15.46 -0.84 -16.74
C GLU A 181 -16.20 -1.18 -15.44
N ASN A 182 -15.52 -1.08 -14.29
CA ASN A 182 -16.03 -1.47 -12.98
C ASN A 182 -16.50 -0.29 -12.10
N GLN A 183 -16.48 0.93 -12.64
CA GLN A 183 -16.81 2.19 -11.95
C GLN A 183 -15.96 2.43 -10.69
N ILE A 184 -14.68 2.07 -10.77
CA ILE A 184 -13.71 2.29 -9.69
C ILE A 184 -12.99 3.62 -9.93
N PRO A 185 -13.00 4.56 -8.97
CA PRO A 185 -12.18 5.77 -9.05
C PRO A 185 -10.69 5.43 -9.09
N VAL A 186 -9.93 6.27 -9.79
CA VAL A 186 -8.47 6.15 -9.91
C VAL A 186 -7.80 7.36 -9.25
N ASP A 187 -6.90 7.09 -8.31
CA ASP A 187 -5.89 8.02 -7.81
C ASP A 187 -4.66 7.97 -8.73
N ASP A 188 -4.45 9.00 -9.55
CA ASP A 188 -3.41 8.98 -10.58
C ASP A 188 -2.04 9.42 -10.04
N LEU A 189 -1.44 8.58 -9.19
CA LEU A 189 -0.11 8.82 -8.61
C LEU A 189 0.98 9.01 -9.67
N TYR A 190 0.85 8.37 -10.84
CA TYR A 190 1.76 8.61 -11.95
C TYR A 190 1.75 10.10 -12.36
N ALA A 191 0.57 10.65 -12.65
CA ALA A 191 0.42 12.03 -13.07
C ALA A 191 0.82 13.02 -11.97
N PHE A 192 0.62 12.65 -10.70
CA PHE A 192 1.08 13.45 -9.56
C PHE A 192 2.62 13.52 -9.47
N VAL A 193 3.31 12.40 -9.66
CA VAL A 193 4.77 12.32 -9.47
C VAL A 193 5.55 12.82 -10.68
N GLU A 194 5.11 12.48 -11.90
CA GLU A 194 5.89 12.70 -13.12
C GLU A 194 6.45 14.13 -13.28
N PRO A 195 5.69 15.22 -13.02
CA PRO A 195 6.21 16.58 -13.17
C PRO A 195 7.41 16.91 -12.27
N ASN A 196 7.51 16.28 -11.09
CA ASN A 196 8.54 16.57 -10.08
C ASN A 196 9.39 15.34 -9.74
N LYS A 197 9.42 14.32 -10.61
CA LYS A 197 10.03 13.02 -10.30
C LYS A 197 11.49 13.11 -9.86
N HIS A 198 12.28 14.01 -10.44
CA HIS A 198 13.70 14.20 -10.08
C HIS A 198 13.90 14.77 -8.66
N GLU A 199 12.88 15.42 -8.12
CA GLU A 199 12.90 15.96 -6.75
C GLU A 199 12.36 14.93 -5.75
N LEU A 200 11.32 14.19 -6.13
CA LEU A 200 10.60 13.27 -5.24
C LEU A 200 11.25 11.88 -5.15
N MET A 201 11.77 11.36 -6.25
CA MET A 201 12.30 9.99 -6.35
C MET A 201 13.81 9.92 -6.06
N GLU A 202 14.25 8.76 -5.61
CA GLU A 202 15.68 8.45 -5.54
C GLU A 202 16.26 8.30 -6.96
N ALA A 203 17.55 8.63 -7.13
CA ALA A 203 18.18 8.53 -8.44
C ALA A 203 18.32 7.07 -8.87
N ASN A 204 17.85 6.74 -10.07
CA ASN A 204 17.87 5.39 -10.66
C ASN A 204 17.18 4.31 -9.79
N ASP A 205 16.18 4.71 -9.01
CA ASP A 205 15.35 3.83 -8.18
C ASP A 205 13.87 4.18 -8.34
N CYS A 206 12.98 3.20 -8.19
CA CYS A 206 11.54 3.44 -8.18
C CYS A 206 11.04 3.96 -6.83
N HIS A 207 11.87 3.86 -5.77
CA HIS A 207 11.54 4.35 -4.44
C HIS A 207 11.78 5.86 -4.31
N PHE A 208 11.20 6.42 -3.25
CA PHE A 208 11.15 7.85 -3.03
C PHE A 208 12.09 8.29 -1.92
N ARG A 209 12.56 9.54 -2.03
CA ARG A 209 13.17 10.24 -0.91
C ARG A 209 12.13 10.40 0.21
N SER A 210 12.59 10.74 1.42
CA SER A 210 11.68 11.03 2.53
C SER A 210 10.65 12.11 2.20
N THR A 211 11.06 13.17 1.48
CA THR A 211 10.16 14.22 0.99
C THR A 211 9.16 13.72 -0.04
N GLY A 212 9.57 12.79 -0.91
CA GLY A 212 8.70 12.15 -1.89
C GLY A 212 7.61 11.30 -1.24
N TYR A 213 7.96 10.49 -0.23
CA TYR A 213 6.96 9.73 0.51
C TYR A 213 6.00 10.61 1.32
N VAL A 214 6.47 11.75 1.82
CA VAL A 214 5.58 12.77 2.42
C VAL A 214 4.62 13.34 1.38
N ALA A 215 5.11 13.69 0.18
CA ALA A 215 4.27 14.21 -0.89
C ALA A 215 3.20 13.20 -1.33
N LEU A 216 3.58 11.94 -1.55
CA LEU A 216 2.65 10.84 -1.88
C LEU A 216 1.62 10.62 -0.76
N GLY A 217 2.06 10.58 0.49
CA GLY A 217 1.18 10.38 1.63
C GLY A 217 0.16 11.52 1.79
N ASN A 218 0.59 12.77 1.57
CA ASN A 218 -0.31 13.91 1.55
C ASN A 218 -1.32 13.83 0.40
N HIS A 219 -0.88 13.45 -0.80
CA HIS A 219 -1.77 13.27 -1.95
C HIS A 219 -2.84 12.20 -1.69
N ALA A 220 -2.40 11.00 -1.28
CA ALA A 220 -3.31 9.90 -0.96
C ALA A 220 -4.27 10.25 0.19
N THR A 221 -3.82 11.03 1.19
CA THR A 221 -4.67 11.56 2.27
C THR A 221 -5.82 12.38 1.72
N GLU A 222 -5.55 13.31 0.80
CA GLU A 222 -6.58 14.17 0.21
C GLU A 222 -7.55 13.37 -0.67
N THR A 223 -7.05 12.40 -1.44
CA THR A 223 -7.91 11.46 -2.18
C THR A 223 -8.86 10.70 -1.23
N ILE A 224 -8.32 10.14 -0.14
CA ILE A 224 -9.12 9.41 0.85
C ILE A 224 -10.17 10.33 1.50
N LYS A 225 -9.80 11.54 1.91
CA LYS A 225 -10.75 12.50 2.52
C LYS A 225 -11.85 12.89 1.55
N SER A 226 -11.51 13.14 0.29
CA SER A 226 -12.49 13.46 -0.76
C SER A 226 -13.51 12.33 -0.94
N LEU A 227 -13.04 11.08 -1.10
CA LEU A 227 -13.89 9.90 -1.29
C LEU A 227 -14.76 9.60 -0.06
N LEU A 228 -14.23 9.83 1.14
CA LEU A 228 -14.96 9.64 2.40
C LEU A 228 -15.79 10.87 2.81
N LYS A 229 -15.71 11.98 2.08
CA LYS A 229 -16.37 13.26 2.38
C LYS A 229 -16.01 13.77 3.78
N ILE A 230 -14.74 13.70 4.15
CA ILE A 230 -14.21 14.15 5.43
C ILE A 230 -13.71 15.59 5.30
N GLU A 231 -14.23 16.48 6.12
CA GLU A 231 -13.82 17.88 6.16
C GLU A 231 -12.43 18.07 6.78
N ASN A 232 -11.77 19.16 6.37
CA ASN A 232 -10.44 19.57 6.84
C ASN A 232 -10.44 19.91 8.32
#